data_AF-A0AB36JV96-F1
#
_entry.id   AF-A0AB36JV96-F1
#
_cell.length_a   1.000
_cell.length_b   1.000
_cell.length_c   1.000
_cell.angle_alpha   90.00
_cell.angle_beta   90.00
_cell.angle_gamma   90.00
#
_symmetry.space_group_name_H-M   'P 1'
#
loop_
_entity.id
_entity.type
_entity.pdbx_description
1 polymer ?
#
loop_
_entity_poly.entity_id
_entity_poly.type
_entity_poly.pdbx_seq_one_letter_code
_entity_poly.pdbx_strand_id
1 'polypeptide(L)'
;QYMETEGVNRAALNEVYCKYYEVPNDRLRLLRQDNVTYKKAKRSLLNLDELNRAHKEILDAGLQLILDHRLHAHELPIVNGKETLIVGGVNPAGGDYSVGDFDPAFIDRILEAVVEPDLKTSIDYYRNINVEPVIIDFLQEHPSKLHFCPEDGSKG
;
A
#
# COMPACT_ATOMS: atom_id res chain seq x y z
N GLN A 1 39.62 33.10 -16.78
CA GLN A 1 39.69 32.49 -15.43
C GLN A 1 38.32 31.89 -15.17
N TYR A 2 38.13 30.60 -15.47
CA TYR A 2 36.85 29.93 -15.23
C TYR A 2 36.70 29.78 -13.72
N MET A 3 35.63 30.32 -13.16
CA MET A 3 35.24 30.03 -11.78
C MET A 3 34.83 28.57 -11.75
N GLU A 4 35.64 27.72 -11.12
CA GLU A 4 35.19 26.38 -10.75
C GLU A 4 33.97 26.55 -9.86
N THR A 5 32.79 26.27 -10.40
CA THR A 5 31.63 26.03 -9.55
C THR A 5 31.96 24.76 -8.80
N GLU A 6 32.38 24.89 -7.53
CA GLU A 6 32.44 23.76 -6.60
C GLU A 6 31.04 23.14 -6.57
N GLY A 7 30.85 22.11 -7.41
CA GLY A 7 29.57 21.44 -7.54
C GLY A 7 29.23 20.85 -6.18
N VAL A 8 28.03 21.15 -5.67
CA VAL A 8 27.60 20.60 -4.38
C VAL A 8 27.71 19.08 -4.43
N ASN A 9 28.59 18.52 -3.61
CA ASN A 9 28.81 17.08 -3.54
C ASN A 9 27.52 16.40 -3.03
N ARG A 10 27.21 15.22 -3.57
CA ARG A 10 26.12 14.33 -3.14
C ARG A 10 26.08 14.14 -1.62
N ALA A 11 27.24 14.05 -0.96
CA ALA A 11 27.33 13.94 0.50
C ALA A 11 26.77 15.18 1.22
N ALA A 12 27.15 16.39 0.77
CA ALA A 12 26.66 17.65 1.32
C ALA A 12 25.15 17.83 1.05
N LEU A 13 24.68 17.44 -0.14
CA LEU A 13 23.24 17.43 -0.42
C LEU A 13 22.48 16.47 0.50
N ASN A 14 23.06 15.28 0.77
CA ASN A 14 22.44 14.29 1.65
C ASN A 14 22.34 14.81 3.09
N GLU A 15 23.41 15.43 3.59
CA GLU A 15 23.43 16.04 4.92
C GLU A 15 22.36 17.12 5.07
N VAL A 16 22.24 18.01 4.09
CA VAL A 16 21.20 19.06 4.07
C VAL A 16 19.80 18.44 4.02
N TYR A 17 19.60 17.41 3.20
CA TYR A 17 18.33 16.69 3.13
C TYR A 17 17.97 16.04 4.47
N CYS A 18 18.90 15.29 5.06
CA CYS A 18 18.73 14.62 6.34
C CYS A 18 18.39 15.62 7.45
N LYS A 19 19.08 16.78 7.47
CA LYS A 19 18.81 17.86 8.42
C LYS A 19 17.43 18.49 8.21
N TYR A 20 17.03 18.75 6.96
CA TYR A 20 15.76 19.40 6.66
C TYR A 20 14.55 18.52 7.02
N TYR A 21 14.66 17.22 6.79
CA TYR A 21 13.59 16.25 7.03
C TYR A 21 13.71 15.49 8.36
N GLU A 22 14.71 15.80 9.18
CA GLU A 22 14.97 15.16 10.47
C GLU A 22 15.13 13.63 10.36
N VAL A 23 15.75 13.15 9.28
CA VAL A 23 16.01 11.72 9.06
C VAL A 23 17.48 11.35 9.31
N PRO A 24 17.79 10.11 9.74
CA PRO A 24 19.17 9.69 9.98
C PRO A 24 20.07 9.84 8.73
N ASN A 25 21.29 10.33 8.96
CA ASN A 25 22.35 10.45 7.95
C ASN A 25 23.31 9.23 8.00
N ASP A 26 22.74 8.05 8.18
CA ASP A 26 23.42 6.75 8.20
C ASP A 26 23.60 6.16 6.79
N ARG A 27 22.80 6.62 5.83
CA ARG A 27 22.84 6.22 4.43
C ARG A 27 22.43 7.38 3.51
N LEU A 28 22.66 7.17 2.22
CA LEU A 28 22.23 8.10 1.21
C LEU A 28 20.71 8.04 1.02
N ARG A 29 20.02 9.13 1.35
CA ARG A 29 18.57 9.33 1.20
C ARG A 29 18.17 9.95 -0.14
N LEU A 30 19.14 10.55 -0.84
CA LEU A 30 18.95 11.10 -2.18
C LEU A 30 18.95 10.00 -3.24
N LEU A 31 17.77 9.46 -3.51
CA LEU A 31 17.57 8.49 -4.58
C LEU A 31 17.65 9.18 -5.95
N ARG A 32 18.44 8.61 -6.85
CA ARG A 32 18.32 8.88 -8.29
C ARG A 32 17.19 8.00 -8.82
N GLN A 33 15.97 8.51 -8.82
CA GLN A 33 14.90 7.88 -9.58
C GLN A 33 14.78 8.61 -10.91
N ASP A 34 15.67 8.27 -11.85
CA ASP A 34 15.63 8.85 -13.20
C ASP A 34 14.35 8.41 -13.96
N ASN A 35 13.68 7.36 -13.50
CA ASN A 35 12.50 6.76 -14.16
C ASN A 35 11.15 7.19 -13.58
N VAL A 36 11.12 7.86 -12.42
CA VAL A 36 9.87 8.32 -11.78
C VAL A 36 10.12 9.66 -11.13
N THR A 37 9.64 10.74 -11.75
CA THR A 37 9.69 12.09 -11.16
C THR A 37 8.29 12.68 -11.09
N TYR A 38 7.73 12.77 -9.87
CA TYR A 38 6.54 13.57 -9.62
C TYR A 38 6.84 14.64 -8.58
N LYS A 39 7.10 15.87 -9.06
CA LYS A 39 7.55 17.03 -8.24
C LYS A 39 6.58 17.45 -7.12
N LYS A 40 5.35 16.94 -7.11
CA LYS A 40 4.31 17.27 -6.12
C LYS A 40 3.98 16.11 -5.16
N ALA A 41 4.69 14.98 -5.25
CA ALA A 41 4.43 13.84 -4.37
C ALA A 41 4.67 14.24 -2.90
N LYS A 42 3.73 13.90 -2.02
CA LYS A 42 3.85 14.11 -0.57
C LYS A 42 4.37 12.88 0.18
N ARG A 43 4.18 11.70 -0.41
CA ARG A 43 4.59 10.37 0.08
C ARG A 43 4.54 9.38 -1.09
N SER A 44 5.21 8.23 -0.93
CA SER A 44 5.09 7.06 -1.82
C SER A 44 4.21 5.99 -1.19
N LEU A 45 3.55 5.17 -2.02
CA LEU A 45 2.76 4.00 -1.61
C LEU A 45 3.13 2.82 -2.52
N LEU A 46 3.37 1.65 -1.92
CA LEU A 46 3.52 0.36 -2.58
C LEU A 46 2.29 -0.48 -2.27
N ASN A 47 1.54 -0.86 -3.30
CA ASN A 47 0.40 -1.77 -3.18
C ASN A 47 0.81 -3.18 -3.60
N LEU A 48 0.63 -4.16 -2.71
CA LEU A 48 0.87 -5.57 -2.95
C LEU A 48 -0.48 -6.30 -3.00
N ASP A 49 -1.05 -6.40 -4.20
CA ASP A 49 -2.35 -7.02 -4.37
C ASP A 49 -2.25 -8.56 -4.34
N GLU A 50 -3.30 -9.22 -3.86
CA GLU A 50 -3.40 -10.67 -3.67
C GLU A 50 -2.18 -11.31 -2.97
N LEU A 51 -1.67 -10.65 -1.93
CA LEU A 51 -0.42 -10.99 -1.26
C LEU A 51 -0.38 -12.46 -0.81
N ASN A 52 -1.49 -12.97 -0.28
CA ASN A 52 -1.62 -14.35 0.19
C ASN A 52 -1.67 -15.41 -0.93
N ARG A 53 -1.69 -15.02 -2.21
CA ARG A 53 -1.52 -15.96 -3.33
C ARG A 53 -0.07 -16.19 -3.72
N ALA A 54 0.84 -15.33 -3.25
CA ALA A 54 2.23 -15.42 -3.63
C ALA A 54 2.85 -16.73 -3.12
N HIS A 55 3.80 -17.28 -3.88
CA HIS A 55 4.59 -18.41 -3.41
C HIS A 55 5.33 -18.05 -2.12
N LYS A 56 5.54 -19.03 -1.23
CA LYS A 56 6.21 -18.80 0.06
C LYS A 56 7.56 -18.09 -0.07
N GLU A 57 8.35 -18.40 -1.09
CA GLU A 57 9.63 -17.75 -1.35
C GLU A 57 9.49 -16.23 -1.59
N ILE A 58 8.39 -15.81 -2.24
CA ILE A 58 8.07 -14.39 -2.47
C ILE A 58 7.61 -13.73 -1.18
N LEU A 59 6.84 -14.42 -0.35
CA LEU A 59 6.42 -13.92 0.97
C LEU A 59 7.61 -13.72 1.90
N ASP A 60 8.52 -14.70 1.95
CA ASP A 60 9.74 -14.64 2.77
C ASP A 60 10.66 -13.48 2.32
N ALA A 61 10.80 -13.26 1.02
CA ALA A 61 11.50 -12.09 0.47
C ALA A 61 10.75 -10.77 0.73
N GLY A 62 9.42 -10.81 0.65
CA GLY A 62 8.53 -9.69 0.94
C GLY A 62 8.62 -9.22 2.39
N LEU A 63 8.90 -10.11 3.33
CA LEU A 63 9.10 -9.76 4.73
C LEU A 63 10.28 -8.81 4.94
N GLN A 64 11.39 -9.04 4.22
CA GLN A 64 12.53 -8.12 4.21
C GLN A 64 12.11 -6.75 3.67
N LEU A 65 11.33 -6.73 2.58
CA LEU A 65 10.84 -5.48 1.99
C LEU A 65 9.96 -4.70 2.96
N ILE A 66 9.10 -5.38 3.72
CA ILE A 66 8.19 -4.77 4.71
C ILE A 66 8.96 -4.18 5.89
N LEU A 67 9.99 -4.89 6.38
CA LEU A 67 10.76 -4.47 7.55
C LEU A 67 11.81 -3.41 7.23
N ASP A 68 12.59 -3.63 6.17
CA ASP A 68 13.77 -2.82 5.85
C ASP A 68 13.45 -1.71 4.85
N HIS A 69 12.22 -1.67 4.31
CA HIS A 69 11.85 -0.84 3.17
C HIS A 69 12.83 -1.02 1.98
N ARG A 70 13.32 -2.25 1.80
CA ARG A 70 14.37 -2.57 0.83
C ARG A 70 14.31 -4.03 0.42
N LEU A 71 14.60 -4.29 -0.85
CA LEU A 71 14.89 -5.63 -1.36
C LEU A 71 16.29 -5.66 -1.95
N HIS A 72 17.23 -6.33 -1.26
CA HIS A 72 18.64 -6.40 -1.64
C HIS A 72 19.28 -4.99 -1.79
N ALA A 73 19.67 -4.60 -3.00
CA ALA A 73 20.24 -3.28 -3.31
C ALA A 73 19.17 -2.22 -3.67
N HIS A 74 17.90 -2.61 -3.73
CA HIS A 74 16.80 -1.74 -4.14
C HIS A 74 16.06 -1.21 -2.90
N GLU A 75 16.24 0.07 -2.60
CA GLU A 75 15.53 0.76 -1.52
C GLU A 75 14.22 1.38 -2.01
N LEU A 76 13.18 1.30 -1.18
CA LEU A 76 11.92 2.00 -1.43
C LEU A 76 12.12 3.51 -1.28
N PRO A 77 11.40 4.32 -2.08
CA PRO A 77 11.53 5.75 -2.04
C PRO A 77 11.15 6.38 -0.69
N ILE A 78 11.96 7.38 -0.30
CA ILE A 78 11.66 8.32 0.78
C ILE A 78 11.30 9.65 0.13
N VAL A 79 10.05 10.08 0.32
CA VAL A 79 9.52 11.31 -0.26
C VAL A 79 9.24 12.29 0.87
N ASN A 80 9.90 13.44 0.84
CA ASN A 80 9.78 14.48 1.86
C ASN A 80 9.97 13.95 3.30
N GLY A 81 11.02 13.15 3.52
CA GLY A 81 11.30 12.53 4.82
C GLY A 81 10.39 11.38 5.22
N LYS A 82 9.41 11.01 4.38
CA LYS A 82 8.44 9.95 4.68
C LYS A 82 8.76 8.67 3.91
N GLU A 83 8.86 7.56 4.63
CA GLU A 83 9.01 6.23 4.04
C GLU A 83 7.76 5.85 3.23
N THR A 84 7.98 5.03 2.21
CA THR A 84 6.91 4.45 1.39
C THR A 84 5.94 3.69 2.28
N LEU A 85 4.64 4.00 2.18
CA LEU A 85 3.61 3.21 2.84
C LEU A 85 3.43 1.90 2.07
N ILE A 86 3.48 0.76 2.75
CA ILE A 86 3.23 -0.55 2.15
C ILE A 86 1.81 -0.97 2.53
N VAL A 87 1.00 -1.33 1.55
CA VAL A 87 -0.38 -1.82 1.73
C VAL A 87 -0.50 -3.14 0.98
N GLY A 88 -1.12 -4.13 1.61
CA GLY A 88 -1.35 -5.44 1.01
C GLY A 88 -2.83 -5.76 0.92
N GLY A 89 -3.27 -6.24 -0.24
CA GLY A 89 -4.57 -6.87 -0.42
C GLY A 89 -4.47 -8.36 -0.14
N VAL A 90 -5.42 -8.92 0.60
CA VAL A 90 -5.50 -10.36 0.87
C VAL A 90 -6.85 -10.86 0.40
N ASN A 91 -6.86 -12.04 -0.23
CA ASN A 91 -8.10 -12.70 -0.59
C ASN A 91 -8.67 -13.46 0.61
N PRO A 92 -9.98 -13.34 0.90
CA PRO A 92 -10.62 -14.11 1.95
C PRO A 92 -10.44 -15.62 1.74
N ALA A 93 -10.24 -16.36 2.84
CA ALA A 93 -10.23 -17.82 2.79
C ALA A 93 -11.63 -18.34 2.41
N GLY A 94 -11.73 -19.22 1.41
CA GLY A 94 -12.99 -19.90 1.05
C GLY A 94 -13.45 -19.83 -0.41
N GLY A 95 -12.71 -19.19 -1.33
CA GLY A 95 -12.99 -19.28 -2.78
C GLY A 95 -12.34 -20.51 -3.45
N ASP A 96 -12.59 -20.70 -4.76
CA ASP A 96 -11.96 -21.71 -5.65
C ASP A 96 -10.43 -21.59 -5.80
N TYR A 97 -9.78 -20.81 -4.92
CA TYR A 97 -8.41 -20.41 -5.04
C TYR A 97 -7.60 -20.90 -3.83
N SER A 98 -6.45 -21.49 -4.13
CA SER A 98 -5.44 -21.82 -3.12
C SER A 98 -4.88 -20.52 -2.52
N VAL A 99 -5.33 -20.16 -1.33
CA VAL A 99 -4.74 -19.08 -0.53
C VAL A 99 -3.65 -19.67 0.36
N GLY A 100 -2.50 -19.00 0.43
CA GLY A 100 -1.43 -19.33 1.35
C GLY A 100 -1.65 -18.65 2.70
N ASP A 101 -1.33 -19.37 3.77
CA ASP A 101 -1.32 -18.79 5.12
C ASP A 101 -0.07 -17.93 5.31
N PHE A 102 -0.23 -16.82 6.02
CA PHE A 102 0.90 -16.06 6.54
C PHE A 102 1.42 -16.73 7.80
N ASP A 103 2.75 -16.81 7.94
CA ASP A 103 3.32 -17.26 9.21
C ASP A 103 3.09 -16.20 10.32
N PRO A 104 3.11 -16.60 11.60
CA PRO A 104 2.85 -15.67 12.71
C PRO A 104 3.80 -14.47 12.73
N ALA A 105 5.04 -14.67 12.27
CA ALA A 105 6.03 -13.61 12.23
C ALA A 105 5.61 -12.53 11.22
N PHE A 106 5.10 -12.93 10.07
CA PHE A 106 4.56 -12.01 9.07
C PHE A 106 3.39 -11.18 9.62
N ILE A 107 2.42 -11.85 10.26
CA ILE A 107 1.24 -11.20 10.85
C ILE A 107 1.63 -10.17 11.92
N ASP A 108 2.60 -10.48 12.79
CA ASP A 108 3.07 -9.56 13.84
C ASP A 108 3.63 -8.23 13.30
N ARG A 109 3.98 -8.16 12.02
CA ARG A 109 4.63 -7.00 11.38
C ARG A 109 3.66 -6.16 10.55
N ILE A 110 2.41 -6.59 10.42
CA ILE A 110 1.39 -5.88 9.66
C ILE A 110 0.24 -5.44 10.58
N LEU A 111 -0.43 -4.37 10.19
CA LEU A 111 -1.71 -4.00 10.78
C LEU A 111 -2.80 -4.59 9.90
N GLU A 112 -3.54 -5.55 10.44
CA GLU A 112 -4.71 -6.11 9.78
C GLU A 112 -5.90 -5.14 9.87
N ALA A 113 -6.53 -4.88 8.72
CA ALA A 113 -7.74 -4.09 8.63
C ALA A 113 -8.77 -4.88 7.82
N VAL A 114 -9.79 -5.38 8.51
CA VAL A 114 -10.92 -6.06 7.88
C VAL A 114 -11.94 -5.02 7.43
N VAL A 115 -12.32 -5.07 6.16
CA VAL A 115 -13.31 -4.17 5.57
C VAL A 115 -14.56 -4.98 5.27
N GLU A 116 -15.57 -4.82 6.13
CA GLU A 116 -16.88 -5.43 5.94
C GLU A 116 -17.88 -4.39 5.40
N PRO A 117 -18.74 -4.75 4.44
CA PRO A 117 -19.79 -3.87 3.98
C PRO A 117 -20.85 -3.69 5.06
N ASP A 118 -21.05 -2.45 5.51
CA ASP A 118 -22.11 -2.07 6.45
C ASP A 118 -23.29 -1.45 5.71
N LEU A 119 -24.48 -2.06 5.85
CA LEU A 119 -25.68 -1.64 5.14
C LEU A 119 -26.01 -0.17 5.40
N LYS A 120 -25.89 0.29 6.65
CA LYS A 120 -26.24 1.67 7.01
C LYS A 120 -25.30 2.66 6.31
N THR A 121 -23.99 2.44 6.43
CA THR A 121 -22.97 3.28 5.80
C THR A 121 -23.10 3.25 4.27
N SER A 122 -23.40 2.08 3.68
CA SER A 122 -23.64 1.94 2.25
C SER A 122 -24.87 2.72 1.79
N ILE A 123 -25.99 2.63 2.50
CA ILE A 123 -27.21 3.39 2.18
C ILE A 123 -26.95 4.90 2.27
N ASP A 124 -26.29 5.35 3.34
CA ASP A 124 -25.96 6.77 3.50
C ASP A 124 -25.07 7.27 2.36
N TYR A 125 -24.10 6.46 1.94
CA TYR A 125 -23.30 6.72 0.74
C TYR A 125 -24.14 6.77 -0.54
N TYR A 126 -25.02 5.80 -0.76
CA TYR A 126 -25.90 5.72 -1.93
C TYR A 126 -26.85 6.91 -2.05
N ARG A 127 -27.40 7.39 -0.92
CA ARG A 127 -28.19 8.62 -0.87
C ARG A 127 -27.36 9.83 -1.30
N ASN A 128 -26.11 9.92 -0.84
CA ASN A 128 -25.22 11.05 -1.16
C ASN A 128 -24.84 11.11 -2.65
N ILE A 129 -24.78 9.97 -3.33
CA ILE A 129 -24.49 9.89 -4.77
C ILE A 129 -25.75 9.81 -5.65
N ASN A 130 -26.94 9.98 -5.07
CA ASN A 130 -28.25 9.93 -5.73
C ASN A 130 -28.54 8.59 -6.48
N VAL A 131 -28.23 7.46 -5.85
CA VAL A 131 -28.74 6.16 -6.29
C VAL A 131 -30.28 6.17 -6.22
N GLU A 132 -30.93 5.55 -7.21
CA GLU A 132 -32.40 5.49 -7.29
C GLU A 132 -33.02 4.92 -6.00
N PRO A 133 -34.04 5.57 -5.41
CA PRO A 133 -34.67 5.12 -4.15
C PRO A 133 -35.11 3.66 -4.17
N VAL A 134 -35.59 3.15 -5.32
CA VAL A 134 -36.00 1.74 -5.45
C VAL A 134 -34.88 0.75 -5.13
N ILE A 135 -33.62 1.10 -5.45
CA ILE A 135 -32.45 0.25 -5.15
C ILE A 135 -32.14 0.30 -3.65
N ILE A 136 -32.25 1.50 -3.06
CA ILE A 136 -32.04 1.70 -1.62
C ILE A 136 -33.11 0.93 -0.83
N ASP A 137 -34.38 1.06 -1.21
CA ASP A 137 -35.51 0.36 -0.59
C ASP A 137 -35.32 -1.16 -0.70
N PHE A 138 -34.93 -1.66 -1.89
CA PHE A 138 -34.62 -3.07 -2.09
C PHE A 138 -33.52 -3.57 -1.15
N LEU A 139 -32.42 -2.82 -0.98
CA LEU A 139 -31.33 -3.20 -0.08
C LEU A 139 -31.73 -3.10 1.40
N GLN A 140 -32.64 -2.19 1.75
CA GLN A 140 -33.21 -2.10 3.10
C GLN A 140 -34.12 -3.28 3.43
N GLU A 141 -34.92 -3.73 2.46
CA GLU A 141 -35.79 -4.91 2.59
C GLU A 141 -35.00 -6.22 2.53
N HIS A 142 -33.89 -6.23 1.81
CA HIS A 142 -33.01 -7.39 1.64
C HIS A 142 -31.55 -7.09 2.00
N PRO A 143 -31.22 -6.87 3.29
CA PRO A 143 -29.85 -6.60 3.76
C PRO A 143 -28.79 -7.59 3.28
N SER A 144 -29.16 -8.88 3.18
CA SER A 144 -28.27 -9.95 2.73
C SER A 144 -27.84 -9.84 1.26
N LYS A 145 -28.49 -8.96 0.49
CA LYS A 145 -28.15 -8.68 -0.91
C LYS A 145 -27.14 -7.56 -1.07
N LEU A 146 -26.74 -6.89 0.01
CA LEU A 146 -25.67 -5.89 -0.04
C LEU A 146 -24.33 -6.50 -0.47
N HIS A 147 -24.02 -7.67 0.09
CA HIS A 147 -22.82 -8.42 -0.24
C HIS A 147 -23.20 -9.89 -0.36
N PHE A 148 -23.52 -10.29 -1.59
CA PHE A 148 -23.91 -11.65 -1.93
C PHE A 148 -22.84 -12.26 -2.84
N CYS A 149 -22.20 -13.32 -2.36
CA CYS A 149 -21.26 -14.11 -3.15
C CYS A 149 -21.88 -15.50 -3.34
N PRO A 150 -22.23 -15.93 -4.56
CA PRO A 150 -22.76 -17.26 -4.82
C PRO A 150 -21.78 -18.36 -4.38
N GLU A 151 -22.27 -19.42 -3.75
CA GLU A 151 -21.45 -20.56 -3.31
C GLU A 151 -20.79 -21.31 -4.48
N ASP A 152 -21.32 -21.16 -5.69
CA ASP A 152 -20.86 -21.82 -6.92
C ASP A 152 -19.87 -20.98 -7.73
N GLY A 153 -19.42 -19.83 -7.22
CA GLY A 153 -18.49 -18.94 -7.90
C GLY A 153 -19.06 -18.27 -9.16
N SER A 154 -20.37 -18.39 -9.41
CA SER A 154 -21.04 -17.67 -10.49
C SER A 154 -21.04 -16.17 -10.21
N LYS A 155 -21.12 -15.35 -11.27
CA LYS A 155 -21.23 -13.90 -11.11
C LYS A 155 -22.61 -13.57 -10.53
N GLY A 156 -22.62 -12.96 -9.35
CA GLY A 156 -23.82 -12.39 -8.72
C GLY A 156 -24.45 -11.25 -9.50
#